data_AF-A0A2G6HWN0-F1
#
_entry.id   AF-A0A2G6HWN0-F1
#
_cell.length_a   1.000
_cell.length_b   1.000
_cell.length_c   1.000
_cell.angle_alpha   90.00
_cell.angle_beta   90.00
_cell.angle_gamma   90.00
#
_symmetry.space_group_name_H-M   'P 1'
#
loop_
_entity.id
_entity.type
_entity.pdbx_description
1 polymer ?
#
loop_
_entity_poly.entity_id
_entity_poly.type
_entity_poly.pdbx_seq_one_letter_code
_entity_poly.pdbx_strand_id
1 'polypeptide(L)'
;MQNKVIQSWKKQKGSFIDWHSMGPVLSGVSIIDLKKLSVKNKKQALDYALNYGLDVSNPIKEQLVQDIHIEAVQCIEDMFLPTGCVIPPVVSAPRSPLDLLVYASGYDMGRNEDIQAWSCAILKVMHCFFQLEYDLKLKNINSIRKQIYADYESLISMRDEAIFLEDKKESLPLFFFKFKKKKSKQSIILKLLHKPHMAPSDIYDHLGIRFVLNTKIECLLAFDFFSRHSLITEANIKPFRSRNTLVDIEEAKKLFDKYKKRLKKSDEYPAEIYRKMDKKLPVMKLENVKNINPFSASDYRSIQITVRKMIELSDSIPTGMHGASLAPVQDTFYFDYEIQLIDKETWLKTRRGPTSHAAYKRRQVEVARRRVLGPVLLEHLKIG
;
A
#
# COMPACT_ATOMS: atom_id res chain seq x y z
N MET A 1 -10.60 7.56 -58.40
CA MET A 1 -11.23 8.18 -57.20
C MET A 1 -10.25 8.45 -56.04
N GLN A 2 -8.96 8.10 -56.14
CA GLN A 2 -7.94 8.36 -55.10
C GLN A 2 -7.24 9.74 -55.20
N ASN A 3 -7.31 10.43 -56.35
CA ASN A 3 -6.59 11.70 -56.55
C ASN A 3 -7.31 12.97 -56.04
N LYS A 4 -8.55 12.87 -55.55
CA LYS A 4 -9.28 14.03 -54.99
C LYS A 4 -9.08 14.23 -53.48
N VAL A 5 -8.59 13.21 -52.76
CA VAL A 5 -8.41 13.28 -51.29
C VAL A 5 -7.15 14.06 -50.90
N ILE A 6 -6.14 14.11 -51.77
CA ILE A 6 -4.86 14.76 -51.47
C ILE A 6 -4.93 16.30 -51.63
N GLN A 7 -5.83 16.80 -52.50
CA GLN A 7 -5.92 18.24 -52.79
C GLN A 7 -6.64 19.07 -51.70
N SER A 8 -7.29 18.46 -50.70
CA SER A 8 -7.96 19.20 -49.61
C SER A 8 -7.07 19.47 -48.40
N TRP A 9 -5.83 18.98 -48.39
CA TRP A 9 -4.87 19.23 -47.31
C TRP A 9 -4.34 20.65 -47.47
N LYS A 10 -5.05 21.64 -46.89
CA LYS A 10 -4.49 22.97 -46.60
C LYS A 10 -3.08 22.78 -46.03
N LYS A 11 -2.11 23.64 -46.40
CA LYS A 11 -0.73 23.66 -45.85
C LYS A 11 -0.73 23.30 -44.36
N GLN A 12 -0.49 22.04 -44.03
CA GLN A 12 -0.35 21.58 -42.64
C GLN A 12 1.12 21.75 -42.30
N LYS A 13 1.40 22.53 -41.25
CA LYS A 13 2.74 22.51 -40.66
C LYS A 13 2.99 21.08 -40.14
N GLY A 14 4.22 20.58 -40.33
CA GLY A 14 4.61 19.28 -39.79
C GLY A 14 4.40 19.22 -38.27
N SER A 15 3.97 18.07 -37.78
CA SER A 15 3.83 17.80 -36.35
C SER A 15 5.16 17.37 -35.76
N PHE A 16 5.51 17.91 -34.59
CA PHE A 16 6.66 17.45 -33.81
C PHE A 16 6.17 16.61 -32.63
N ILE A 17 6.91 15.53 -32.34
CA ILE A 17 6.66 14.68 -31.18
C ILE A 17 7.40 15.25 -29.98
N ASP A 18 6.70 15.41 -28.86
CA ASP A 18 7.33 15.72 -27.57
C ASP A 18 7.83 14.42 -26.93
N TRP A 19 9.05 14.03 -27.30
CA TRP A 19 9.70 12.82 -26.79
C TRP A 19 9.88 12.83 -25.27
N HIS A 20 9.85 14.00 -24.62
CA HIS A 20 9.99 14.08 -23.17
C HIS A 20 8.73 13.57 -22.44
N SER A 21 7.53 13.80 -22.98
CA SER A 21 6.32 13.19 -22.40
C SER A 21 6.06 11.80 -22.94
N MET A 22 6.27 11.60 -24.24
CA MET A 22 5.94 10.34 -24.89
C MET A 22 6.85 9.19 -24.45
N GLY A 23 8.16 9.42 -24.34
CA GLY A 23 9.13 8.38 -23.98
C GLY A 23 8.83 7.70 -22.64
N PRO A 24 8.72 8.44 -21.52
CA PRO A 24 8.38 7.87 -20.22
C PRO A 24 7.04 7.14 -20.20
N VAL A 25 6.01 7.70 -20.87
CA VAL A 25 4.68 7.09 -20.94
C VAL A 25 4.74 5.74 -21.67
N LEU A 26 5.39 5.69 -22.84
CA LEU A 26 5.53 4.46 -23.62
C LEU A 26 6.47 3.43 -22.97
N SER A 27 7.33 3.88 -22.05
CA SER A 27 8.29 3.01 -21.34
C SER A 27 7.77 2.52 -19.98
N GLY A 28 6.53 2.85 -19.59
CA GLY A 28 5.95 2.46 -18.31
C GLY A 28 6.61 3.10 -17.08
N VAL A 29 7.21 4.28 -17.26
CA VAL A 29 7.82 5.03 -16.16
C VAL A 29 6.72 5.51 -15.20
N SER A 30 6.98 5.42 -13.90
CA SER A 30 6.06 5.93 -12.88
C SER A 30 5.85 7.43 -13.08
N ILE A 31 4.60 7.90 -12.94
CA ILE A 31 4.28 9.33 -13.00
C ILE A 31 5.08 10.15 -11.97
N ILE A 32 5.42 9.53 -10.84
CA ILE A 32 6.23 10.13 -9.77
C ILE A 32 7.67 10.41 -10.21
N ASP A 33 8.17 9.69 -11.22
CA ASP A 33 9.53 9.86 -11.73
C ASP A 33 9.59 10.78 -12.96
N LEU A 34 8.46 11.37 -13.38
CA LEU A 34 8.44 12.37 -14.44
C LEU A 34 9.16 13.65 -14.01
N LYS A 35 9.94 14.21 -14.95
CA LYS A 35 10.74 15.42 -14.73
C LYS A 35 10.01 16.71 -15.06
N LYS A 36 9.04 16.67 -15.99
CA LYS A 36 8.27 17.83 -16.45
C LYS A 36 6.98 17.40 -17.13
N LEU A 37 6.02 18.32 -17.23
CA LEU A 37 4.77 18.14 -17.97
C LEU A 37 4.80 18.84 -19.33
N SER A 38 3.87 18.50 -20.22
CA SER A 38 3.73 19.13 -21.54
C SER A 38 2.50 20.05 -21.59
N VAL A 39 2.27 20.85 -20.54
CA VAL A 39 1.13 21.77 -20.40
C VAL A 39 1.63 23.21 -20.56
N LYS A 40 1.37 23.83 -21.71
CA LYS A 40 2.03 25.08 -22.11
C LYS A 40 1.37 26.36 -21.59
N ASN A 41 0.08 26.29 -21.27
CA ASN A 41 -0.70 27.47 -20.92
C ASN A 41 -1.94 27.09 -20.09
N LYS A 42 -2.61 28.12 -19.57
CA LYS A 42 -3.79 27.97 -18.72
C LYS A 42 -4.94 27.19 -19.37
N LYS A 43 -5.16 27.35 -20.68
CA LYS A 43 -6.19 26.58 -21.40
C LYS A 43 -5.86 25.08 -21.37
N GLN A 44 -4.61 24.72 -21.68
CA GLN A 44 -4.17 23.32 -21.60
C GLN A 44 -4.20 22.79 -20.17
N ALA A 45 -3.96 23.62 -19.15
CA ALA A 45 -4.07 23.21 -17.75
C ALA A 45 -5.52 22.87 -17.36
N LEU A 46 -6.49 23.66 -17.82
CA LEU A 46 -7.92 23.37 -17.65
C LEU A 46 -8.32 22.08 -18.38
N ASP A 47 -7.91 21.93 -19.63
CA ASP A 47 -8.17 20.72 -20.42
C ASP A 47 -7.55 19.48 -19.75
N TYR A 48 -6.33 19.60 -19.20
CA TYR A 48 -5.65 18.54 -18.47
C TYR A 48 -6.43 18.14 -17.21
N ALA A 49 -6.84 19.13 -16.39
CA ALA A 49 -7.61 18.88 -15.18
C ALA A 49 -8.95 18.21 -15.48
N LEU A 50 -9.68 18.68 -16.50
CA LEU A 50 -10.96 18.10 -16.91
C LEU A 50 -10.80 16.62 -17.30
N ASN A 51 -9.80 16.30 -18.13
CA ASN A 51 -9.53 14.91 -18.55
C ASN A 51 -8.99 14.04 -17.41
N TYR A 52 -8.38 14.63 -16.39
CA TYR A 52 -8.02 13.95 -15.15
C TYR A 52 -9.26 13.62 -14.28
N GLY A 53 -10.43 14.19 -14.60
CA GLY A 53 -11.68 14.04 -13.86
C GLY A 53 -12.02 15.23 -12.95
N LEU A 54 -11.20 16.28 -12.98
CA LEU A 54 -11.29 17.48 -12.15
C LEU A 54 -11.87 18.64 -12.97
N ASP A 55 -13.18 18.65 -13.10
CA ASP A 55 -13.91 19.81 -13.64
C ASP A 55 -13.96 20.93 -12.61
N VAL A 56 -13.01 21.86 -12.68
CA VAL A 56 -12.90 23.00 -11.76
C VAL A 56 -13.97 24.08 -11.98
N SER A 57 -14.83 23.95 -13.00
CA SER A 57 -16.03 24.80 -13.08
C SER A 57 -17.06 24.44 -12.01
N ASN A 58 -16.95 23.23 -11.44
CA ASN A 58 -17.71 22.81 -10.27
C ASN A 58 -17.01 23.27 -8.97
N PRO A 59 -17.65 24.11 -8.14
CA PRO A 59 -17.05 24.64 -6.91
C PRO A 59 -16.59 23.55 -5.92
N ILE A 60 -17.25 22.39 -5.89
CA ILE A 60 -16.86 21.27 -5.02
C ILE A 60 -15.53 20.68 -5.48
N LYS A 61 -15.34 20.51 -6.80
CA LYS A 61 -14.09 20.00 -7.35
C LYS A 61 -12.98 21.04 -7.27
N GLU A 62 -13.30 22.31 -7.45
CA GLU A 62 -12.35 23.41 -7.23
C GLU A 62 -11.83 23.40 -5.79
N GLN A 63 -12.72 23.34 -4.80
CA GLN A 63 -12.33 23.24 -3.39
C GLN A 63 -11.50 21.98 -3.11
N LEU A 64 -11.89 20.83 -3.65
CA LEU A 64 -11.13 19.59 -3.50
C LEU A 64 -9.68 19.72 -4.01
N VAL A 65 -9.48 20.40 -5.14
CA VAL A 65 -8.14 20.65 -5.68
C VAL A 65 -7.32 21.54 -4.75
N GLN A 66 -7.94 22.55 -4.13
CA GLN A 66 -7.28 23.42 -3.14
C GLN A 66 -6.92 22.65 -1.88
N ASP A 67 -7.85 21.86 -1.33
CA ASP A 67 -7.62 21.07 -0.12
C ASP A 67 -6.48 20.06 -0.32
N ILE A 68 -6.49 19.35 -1.45
CA ILE A 68 -5.42 18.39 -1.80
C ILE A 68 -4.08 19.09 -2.04
N HIS A 69 -4.08 20.30 -2.59
CA HIS A 69 -2.86 21.08 -2.73
C HIS A 69 -2.26 21.43 -1.36
N ILE A 70 -3.09 21.92 -0.41
CA ILE A 70 -2.66 22.23 0.96
C ILE A 70 -2.10 20.96 1.64
N GLU A 71 -2.80 19.84 1.54
CA GLU A 71 -2.33 18.56 2.08
C GLU A 71 -1.02 18.09 1.45
N ALA A 72 -0.83 18.32 0.15
CA ALA A 72 0.40 17.96 -0.55
C ALA A 72 1.60 18.82 -0.11
N VAL A 73 1.39 20.13 0.08
CA VAL A 73 2.39 21.05 0.65
C VAL A 73 2.80 20.58 2.04
N GLN A 74 1.84 20.40 2.94
CA GLN A 74 2.09 19.94 4.31
C GLN A 74 2.80 18.58 4.33
N CYS A 75 2.40 17.65 3.46
CA CYS A 75 3.04 16.34 3.35
C CYS A 75 4.53 16.46 2.97
N ILE A 76 4.88 17.36 2.05
CA ILE A 76 6.27 17.59 1.65
C ILE A 76 7.05 18.26 2.79
N GLU A 77 6.46 19.26 3.44
CA GLU A 77 7.05 19.97 4.58
C GLU A 77 7.36 19.01 5.74
N ASP A 78 6.38 18.19 6.15
CA ASP A 78 6.51 17.26 7.26
C ASP A 78 7.49 16.11 7.00
N MET A 79 7.52 15.60 5.77
CA MET A 79 8.22 14.34 5.46
C MET A 79 9.57 14.56 4.79
N PHE A 80 9.70 15.58 3.95
CA PHE A 80 10.80 15.69 3.01
C PHE A 80 11.71 16.89 3.25
N LEU A 81 11.19 17.99 3.81
CA LEU A 81 12.00 19.18 4.04
C LEU A 81 12.89 19.08 5.29
N PRO A 82 14.14 19.56 5.21
CA PRO A 82 14.95 19.89 6.38
C PRO A 82 14.36 21.08 7.16
N THR A 83 14.71 21.18 8.44
CA THR A 83 14.31 22.30 9.29
C THR A 83 14.81 23.63 8.71
N GLY A 84 13.91 24.61 8.58
CA GLY A 84 14.24 25.95 8.07
C GLY A 84 14.16 26.12 6.55
N CYS A 85 13.97 25.02 5.80
CA CYS A 85 13.69 25.10 4.37
C CYS A 85 12.20 25.40 4.13
N VAL A 86 11.90 26.19 3.10
CA VAL A 86 10.52 26.57 2.73
C VAL A 86 10.28 26.35 1.25
N ILE A 87 9.04 26.00 0.90
CA ILE A 87 8.59 25.91 -0.48
C ILE A 87 8.24 27.34 -0.96
N PRO A 88 8.70 27.77 -2.16
CA PRO A 88 8.41 29.11 -2.67
C PRO A 88 6.91 29.44 -2.66
N PRO A 89 6.49 30.64 -2.20
CA PRO A 89 5.06 31.01 -2.07
C PRO A 89 4.24 30.88 -3.35
N VAL A 90 4.86 31.12 -4.50
CA VAL A 90 4.22 30.95 -5.82
C VAL A 90 3.82 29.50 -6.11
N VAL A 91 4.37 28.53 -5.36
CA VAL A 91 4.10 27.10 -5.47
C VAL A 91 3.32 26.56 -4.26
N SER A 92 3.64 27.02 -3.05
CA SER A 92 2.97 26.59 -1.80
C SER A 92 1.66 27.31 -1.50
N ALA A 93 1.42 28.49 -2.10
CA ALA A 93 0.17 29.24 -1.98
C ALA A 93 -0.17 29.96 -3.31
N PRO A 94 -0.31 29.23 -4.43
CA PRO A 94 -0.66 29.83 -5.71
C PRO A 94 -2.10 30.36 -5.68
N ARG A 95 -2.39 31.35 -6.53
CA ARG A 95 -3.77 31.82 -6.71
C ARG A 95 -4.69 30.71 -7.23
N SER A 96 -4.17 29.84 -8.10
CA SER A 96 -4.85 28.61 -8.51
C SER A 96 -3.85 27.46 -8.52
N PRO A 97 -4.14 26.31 -7.88
CA PRO A 97 -3.28 25.13 -7.99
C PRO A 97 -3.09 24.62 -9.43
N LEU A 98 -3.96 24.99 -10.37
CA LEU A 98 -3.79 24.67 -11.80
C LEU A 98 -2.60 25.38 -12.44
N ASP A 99 -2.17 26.52 -11.87
CA ASP A 99 -0.99 27.24 -12.36
C ASP A 99 0.26 26.36 -12.23
N LEU A 100 0.30 25.43 -11.27
CA LEU A 100 1.38 24.45 -11.11
C LEU A 100 1.55 23.55 -12.34
N LEU A 101 0.48 23.22 -13.06
CA LEU A 101 0.57 22.41 -14.28
C LEU A 101 1.38 23.14 -15.37
N VAL A 102 1.20 24.46 -15.47
CA VAL A 102 1.96 25.31 -16.38
C VAL A 102 3.39 25.45 -15.90
N TYR A 103 3.60 25.72 -14.60
CA TYR A 103 4.95 25.87 -14.02
C TYR A 103 5.80 24.60 -14.16
N ALA A 104 5.20 23.43 -13.94
CA ALA A 104 5.83 22.12 -14.09
C ALA A 104 6.29 21.82 -15.54
N SER A 105 5.80 22.56 -16.53
CA SER A 105 6.20 22.40 -17.93
C SER A 105 7.48 23.15 -18.32
N GLY A 106 7.82 24.20 -17.57
CA GLY A 106 8.94 25.10 -17.88
C GLY A 106 8.76 25.97 -19.13
N TYR A 107 7.57 26.02 -19.75
CA TYR A 107 7.34 26.78 -20.99
C TYR A 107 7.25 28.30 -20.80
N ASP A 108 6.81 28.78 -19.62
CA ASP A 108 6.46 30.20 -19.38
C ASP A 108 7.33 30.90 -18.33
N MET A 109 8.45 30.28 -17.95
CA MET A 109 9.37 30.82 -16.95
C MET A 109 10.75 30.88 -17.59
N GLY A 110 11.40 32.05 -17.57
CA GLY A 110 12.78 32.24 -18.03
C GLY A 110 13.81 31.44 -17.20
N ARG A 111 13.72 30.10 -17.24
CA ARG A 111 14.56 29.12 -16.53
C ARG A 111 14.60 29.26 -15.01
N ASN A 112 13.45 29.41 -14.34
CA ASN A 112 13.42 29.13 -12.90
C ASN A 112 13.20 27.63 -12.66
N GLU A 113 14.28 26.87 -12.79
CA GLU A 113 14.29 25.41 -12.64
C GLU A 113 13.78 24.97 -11.25
N ASP A 114 13.98 25.79 -10.21
CA ASP A 114 13.48 25.52 -8.86
C ASP A 114 11.95 25.58 -8.79
N ILE A 115 11.32 26.60 -9.38
CA ILE A 115 9.84 26.71 -9.41
C ILE A 115 9.22 25.54 -10.19
N GLN A 116 9.85 25.16 -11.30
CA GLN A 116 9.43 24.03 -12.11
C GLN A 116 9.52 22.72 -11.31
N ALA A 117 10.66 22.49 -10.64
CA ALA A 117 10.88 21.28 -9.85
C ALA A 117 9.95 21.21 -8.62
N TRP A 118 9.73 22.32 -7.91
CA TRP A 118 8.76 22.40 -6.80
C TRP A 118 7.34 22.11 -7.27
N SER A 119 6.94 22.66 -8.42
CA SER A 119 5.62 22.42 -9.00
C SER A 119 5.44 20.95 -9.36
N CYS A 120 6.47 20.33 -9.96
CA CYS A 120 6.49 18.88 -10.18
C CYS A 120 6.39 18.09 -8.87
N ALA A 121 7.15 18.44 -7.83
CA ALA A 121 7.13 17.76 -6.54
C ALA A 121 5.72 17.78 -5.91
N ILE A 122 5.08 18.95 -5.87
CA ILE A 122 3.71 19.08 -5.36
C ILE A 122 2.72 18.26 -6.19
N LEU A 123 2.74 18.38 -7.52
CA LEU A 123 1.80 17.66 -8.38
C LEU A 123 1.92 16.13 -8.25
N LYS A 124 3.14 15.61 -8.05
CA LYS A 124 3.37 14.17 -7.78
C LYS A 124 2.69 13.73 -6.50
N VAL A 125 2.77 14.54 -5.44
CA VAL A 125 2.12 14.24 -4.16
C VAL A 125 0.61 14.41 -4.28
N MET A 126 0.11 15.49 -4.92
CA MET A 126 -1.31 15.68 -5.22
C MET A 126 -1.90 14.50 -6.00
N HIS A 127 -1.18 13.97 -6.99
CA HIS A 127 -1.59 12.78 -7.73
C HIS A 127 -1.88 11.60 -6.81
N CYS A 128 -0.99 11.29 -5.85
CA CYS A 128 -1.23 10.23 -4.87
C CYS A 128 -2.44 10.52 -3.96
N PHE A 129 -2.67 11.77 -3.59
CA PHE A 129 -3.83 12.18 -2.81
C PHE A 129 -5.15 12.02 -3.59
N PHE A 130 -5.20 12.42 -4.86
CA PHE A 130 -6.38 12.21 -5.71
C PHE A 130 -6.68 10.72 -5.89
N GLN A 131 -5.65 9.90 -6.14
CA GLN A 131 -5.81 8.45 -6.27
C GLN A 131 -6.40 7.84 -4.99
N LEU A 132 -6.01 8.34 -3.82
CA LEU A 132 -6.55 7.91 -2.53
C LEU A 132 -7.99 8.41 -2.31
N GLU A 133 -8.29 9.65 -2.69
CA GLU A 133 -9.62 10.26 -2.55
C GLU A 133 -10.67 9.55 -3.41
N TYR A 134 -10.30 9.04 -4.58
CA TYR A 134 -11.23 8.34 -5.47
C TYR A 134 -11.26 6.82 -5.28
N ASP A 135 -10.54 6.26 -4.30
CA ASP A 135 -10.57 4.82 -4.02
C ASP A 135 -11.86 4.41 -3.27
N LEU A 136 -12.81 3.82 -4.01
CA LEU A 136 -14.10 3.37 -3.48
C LEU A 136 -13.96 2.32 -2.36
N LYS A 137 -12.95 1.45 -2.41
CA LYS A 137 -12.74 0.42 -1.38
C LYS A 137 -12.34 1.08 -0.07
N LEU A 138 -11.47 2.10 -0.14
CA LEU A 138 -11.03 2.83 1.06
C LEU A 138 -12.11 3.72 1.67
N LYS A 139 -13.06 4.21 0.88
CA LYS A 139 -14.28 4.86 1.40
C LYS A 139 -15.12 3.92 2.25
N ASN A 140 -15.21 2.67 1.84
CA ASN A 140 -16.00 1.62 2.52
C ASN A 140 -15.19 0.78 3.51
N ILE A 141 -13.98 1.23 3.91
CA ILE A 141 -13.03 0.44 4.71
C ILE A 141 -13.59 -0.03 6.05
N ASN A 142 -14.51 0.71 6.65
CA ASN A 142 -15.11 0.34 7.93
C ASN A 142 -16.04 -0.87 7.81
N SER A 143 -16.86 -0.93 6.75
CA SER A 143 -17.73 -2.08 6.46
C SER A 143 -16.90 -3.31 6.10
N ILE A 144 -15.92 -3.14 5.20
CA ILE A 144 -14.95 -4.20 4.82
C ILE A 144 -14.26 -4.77 6.07
N ARG A 145 -13.77 -3.90 6.95
CA ARG A 145 -13.08 -4.28 8.19
C ARG A 145 -13.95 -5.13 9.10
N LYS A 146 -15.22 -4.76 9.28
CA LYS A 146 -16.17 -5.51 10.12
C LYS A 146 -16.34 -6.93 9.60
N GLN A 147 -16.54 -7.09 8.28
CA GLN A 147 -16.73 -8.41 7.66
C GLN A 147 -15.47 -9.29 7.77
N ILE A 148 -14.28 -8.74 7.56
CA ILE A 148 -13.04 -9.53 7.67
C ILE A 148 -12.73 -9.88 9.12
N TYR A 149 -12.84 -8.93 10.05
CA TYR A 149 -12.40 -9.15 11.43
C TYR A 149 -13.35 -10.06 12.22
N ALA A 150 -14.66 -10.02 11.93
CA ALA A 150 -15.65 -10.88 12.60
C ALA A 150 -15.31 -12.38 12.50
N ASP A 151 -14.80 -12.85 11.35
CA ASP A 151 -14.40 -14.25 11.17
C ASP A 151 -13.32 -14.66 12.17
N TYR A 152 -12.31 -13.79 12.36
CA TYR A 152 -11.19 -14.07 13.26
C TYR A 152 -11.59 -13.86 14.72
N GLU A 153 -12.37 -12.82 15.03
CA GLU A 153 -12.87 -12.56 16.38
C GLU A 153 -13.66 -13.76 16.92
N SER A 154 -14.43 -14.44 16.06
CA SER A 154 -15.21 -15.61 16.44
C SER A 154 -14.37 -16.81 16.90
N LEU A 155 -13.07 -16.82 16.57
CA LEU A 155 -12.10 -17.87 16.89
C LEU A 155 -11.13 -17.44 18.00
N ILE A 156 -11.29 -16.23 18.56
CA ILE A 156 -10.43 -15.72 19.61
C ILE A 156 -11.19 -15.69 20.93
N SER A 157 -10.59 -16.28 21.97
CA SER A 157 -11.13 -16.21 23.32
C SER A 157 -10.11 -15.66 24.31
N MET A 158 -10.63 -15.17 25.43
CA MET A 158 -9.82 -14.70 26.56
C MET A 158 -10.26 -15.43 27.82
N ARG A 159 -9.29 -16.03 28.52
CA ARG A 159 -9.47 -16.70 29.82
C ARG A 159 -8.31 -16.31 30.72
N ASP A 160 -8.60 -15.79 31.91
CA ASP A 160 -7.60 -15.42 32.92
C ASP A 160 -6.45 -14.56 32.34
N GLU A 161 -6.81 -13.51 31.59
CA GLU A 161 -5.89 -12.60 30.87
C GLU A 161 -5.08 -13.23 29.72
N ALA A 162 -5.14 -14.56 29.54
CA ALA A 162 -4.54 -15.26 28.42
C ALA A 162 -5.47 -15.28 27.21
N ILE A 163 -4.86 -15.22 26.02
CA ILE A 163 -5.56 -15.16 24.74
C ILE A 163 -5.33 -16.46 24.01
N PHE A 164 -6.40 -17.03 23.44
CA PHE A 164 -6.35 -18.28 22.69
C PHE A 164 -6.96 -18.11 21.31
N LEU A 165 -6.38 -18.80 20.33
CA LEU A 165 -7.04 -19.13 19.07
C LEU A 165 -7.67 -20.51 19.26
N GLU A 166 -8.99 -20.61 19.24
CA GLU A 166 -9.67 -21.84 19.64
C GLU A 166 -10.93 -22.16 18.85
N ASP A 167 -11.21 -23.46 18.81
CA ASP A 167 -12.48 -24.02 18.37
C ASP A 167 -12.91 -25.16 19.31
N LYS A 168 -13.86 -25.99 18.90
CA LYS A 168 -14.36 -27.11 19.73
C LYS A 168 -13.34 -28.24 19.93
N LYS A 169 -12.27 -28.30 19.14
CA LYS A 169 -11.31 -29.40 19.09
C LYS A 169 -9.93 -29.01 19.60
N GLU A 170 -9.52 -27.76 19.41
CA GLU A 170 -8.19 -27.30 19.76
C GLU A 170 -8.19 -25.89 20.36
N SER A 171 -7.20 -25.61 21.18
CA SER A 171 -6.97 -24.29 21.78
C SER A 171 -5.47 -23.98 21.74
N LEU A 172 -5.11 -22.96 20.96
CA LEU A 172 -3.73 -22.54 20.72
C LEU A 172 -3.45 -21.23 21.48
N PRO A 173 -2.55 -21.21 22.47
CA PRO A 173 -2.24 -20.00 23.22
C PRO A 173 -1.50 -18.98 22.34
N LEU A 174 -1.98 -17.74 22.36
CA LEU A 174 -1.38 -16.59 21.70
C LEU A 174 -0.61 -15.76 22.74
N PHE A 175 0.62 -15.36 22.42
CA PHE A 175 1.33 -14.38 23.24
C PHE A 175 0.70 -12.99 23.10
N PHE A 176 0.27 -12.65 21.89
CA PHE A 176 -0.39 -11.39 21.58
C PHE A 176 -1.10 -11.51 20.25
N PHE A 177 -2.29 -10.92 20.12
CA PHE A 177 -2.89 -10.68 18.81
C PHE A 177 -3.32 -9.23 18.70
N LYS A 178 -3.40 -8.74 17.46
CA LYS A 178 -4.07 -7.48 17.19
C LYS A 178 -4.57 -7.40 15.76
N PHE A 179 -5.69 -6.72 15.62
CA PHE A 179 -6.01 -6.04 14.38
C PHE A 179 -5.09 -4.84 14.18
N LYS A 180 -4.45 -4.75 13.02
CA LYS A 180 -3.69 -3.55 12.65
C LYS A 180 -4.66 -2.39 12.55
N LYS A 181 -4.28 -1.25 13.13
CA LYS A 181 -5.02 0.00 12.99
C LYS A 181 -5.11 0.37 11.51
N LYS A 182 -6.20 1.07 11.14
CA LYS A 182 -6.33 1.71 9.82
C LYS A 182 -5.03 2.45 9.52
N LYS A 183 -4.44 2.18 8.36
CA LYS A 183 -3.23 2.86 7.94
C LYS A 183 -3.51 4.37 7.82
N SER A 184 -2.65 5.21 8.38
CA SER A 184 -2.82 6.66 8.23
C SER A 184 -2.69 7.08 6.77
N LYS A 185 -3.39 8.16 6.37
CA LYS A 185 -3.32 8.76 5.02
C LYS A 185 -1.86 8.94 4.59
N GLN A 186 -1.05 9.59 5.42
CA GLN A 186 0.40 9.78 5.21
C GLN A 186 1.17 8.47 4.98
N SER A 187 0.83 7.37 5.68
CA SER A 187 1.51 6.08 5.48
C SER A 187 1.10 5.40 4.17
N ILE A 188 -0.11 5.66 3.66
CA ILE A 188 -0.56 5.22 2.34
C ILE A 188 0.17 6.03 1.27
N ILE A 189 0.18 7.37 1.40
CA ILE A 189 0.89 8.28 0.50
C ILE A 189 2.38 7.94 0.42
N LEU A 190 3.06 7.77 1.56
CA LEU A 190 4.45 7.33 1.60
C LEU A 190 4.65 6.01 0.84
N LYS A 191 3.69 5.08 0.92
CA LYS A 191 3.76 3.82 0.18
C LYS A 191 3.71 4.00 -1.33
N LEU A 192 2.80 4.84 -1.81
CA LEU A 192 2.68 5.17 -3.24
C LEU A 192 3.94 5.89 -3.75
N LEU A 193 4.46 6.84 -2.95
CA LEU A 193 5.61 7.66 -3.34
C LEU A 193 6.94 6.88 -3.38
N HIS A 194 7.16 5.86 -2.54
CA HIS A 194 8.41 5.09 -2.58
C HIS A 194 8.37 3.83 -3.46
N LYS A 195 7.21 3.43 -3.99
CA LYS A 195 7.07 2.21 -4.83
C LYS A 195 6.57 2.54 -6.23
N PRO A 196 7.41 2.44 -7.27
CA PRO A 196 7.12 2.99 -8.60
C PRO A 196 5.92 2.39 -9.33
N HIS A 197 5.55 1.14 -9.01
CA HIS A 197 4.52 0.39 -9.73
C HIS A 197 3.22 0.19 -8.92
N MET A 198 3.01 0.90 -7.80
CA MET A 198 1.82 0.70 -6.96
C MET A 198 0.75 1.77 -7.20
N ALA A 199 -0.46 1.33 -7.52
CA ALA A 199 -1.68 2.09 -7.29
C ALA A 199 -2.17 1.91 -5.83
N PRO A 200 -3.10 2.74 -5.33
CA PRO A 200 -3.71 2.53 -3.99
C PRO A 200 -4.32 1.14 -3.81
N SER A 201 -4.91 0.59 -4.88
CA SER A 201 -5.46 -0.76 -4.95
C SER A 201 -4.40 -1.87 -4.82
N ASP A 202 -3.12 -1.55 -5.03
CA ASP A 202 -1.98 -2.47 -4.85
C ASP A 202 -1.41 -2.46 -3.42
N ILE A 203 -2.01 -1.71 -2.50
CA ILE A 203 -1.63 -1.72 -1.09
C ILE A 203 -2.47 -2.76 -0.35
N TYR A 204 -1.98 -3.99 -0.31
CA TYR A 204 -2.72 -5.12 0.28
C TYR A 204 -2.73 -5.15 1.82
N ASP A 205 -2.04 -4.22 2.48
CA ASP A 205 -1.98 -4.11 3.95
C ASP A 205 -2.76 -2.90 4.48
N HIS A 206 -3.82 -2.50 3.77
CA HIS A 206 -4.83 -1.57 4.28
C HIS A 206 -5.49 -2.12 5.54
N LEU A 207 -5.78 -3.43 5.52
CA LEU A 207 -6.21 -4.21 6.66
C LEU A 207 -5.22 -5.35 6.90
N GLY A 208 -4.99 -5.65 8.17
CA GLY A 208 -4.19 -6.80 8.48
C GLY A 208 -4.30 -7.23 9.93
N ILE A 209 -3.96 -8.48 10.17
CA ILE A 209 -4.12 -9.15 11.44
C ILE A 209 -2.75 -9.69 11.82
N ARG A 210 -2.33 -9.45 13.06
CA ARG A 210 -1.05 -9.94 13.56
C ARG A 210 -1.30 -10.90 14.71
N PHE A 211 -0.76 -12.10 14.57
CA PHE A 211 -0.70 -13.12 15.60
C PHE A 211 0.76 -13.30 16.03
N VAL A 212 1.01 -13.15 17.33
CA VAL A 212 2.31 -13.40 17.97
C VAL A 212 2.17 -14.64 18.83
N LEU A 213 2.95 -15.66 18.52
CA LEU A 213 2.85 -16.99 19.12
C LEU A 213 4.12 -17.29 19.93
N ASN A 214 4.09 -18.24 20.84
CA ASN A 214 5.25 -18.46 21.72
C ASN A 214 6.47 -19.03 20.97
N THR A 215 6.23 -19.77 19.89
CA THR A 215 7.25 -20.45 19.07
C THR A 215 6.96 -20.35 17.57
N LYS A 216 7.98 -20.65 16.76
CA LYS A 216 7.84 -20.76 15.30
C LYS A 216 7.01 -21.97 14.89
N ILE A 217 7.04 -23.05 15.68
CA ILE A 217 6.20 -24.24 15.48
C ILE A 217 4.73 -23.88 15.62
N GLU A 218 4.37 -23.12 16.66
CA GLU A 218 2.99 -22.65 16.84
C GLU A 218 2.55 -21.72 15.70
N CYS A 219 3.46 -20.98 15.04
CA CYS A 219 3.14 -20.21 13.83
C CYS A 219 2.65 -21.11 12.69
N LEU A 220 3.20 -22.31 12.54
CA LEU A 220 2.71 -23.28 11.56
C LEU A 220 1.38 -23.89 11.98
N LEU A 221 1.17 -24.13 13.28
CA LEU A 221 -0.12 -24.62 13.81
C LEU A 221 -1.23 -23.59 13.60
N ALA A 222 -0.96 -22.31 13.84
CA ALA A 222 -1.93 -21.24 13.58
C ALA A 222 -2.26 -21.13 12.08
N PHE A 223 -1.26 -21.29 11.19
CA PHE A 223 -1.52 -21.35 9.76
C PHE A 223 -2.46 -22.50 9.39
N ASP A 224 -2.18 -23.71 9.88
CA ASP A 224 -3.03 -24.90 9.67
C ASP A 224 -4.44 -24.72 10.24
N PHE A 225 -4.56 -24.11 11.43
CA PHE A 225 -5.83 -23.71 12.03
C PHE A 225 -6.64 -22.85 11.08
N PHE A 226 -6.06 -21.74 10.57
CA PHE A 226 -6.77 -20.84 9.68
C PHE A 226 -7.15 -21.49 8.34
N SER A 227 -6.34 -22.40 7.82
CA SER A 227 -6.67 -23.16 6.62
C SER A 227 -7.86 -24.11 6.84
N ARG A 228 -7.91 -24.81 7.98
CA ARG A 228 -9.05 -25.68 8.32
C ARG A 228 -10.35 -24.92 8.56
N HIS A 229 -10.27 -23.67 9.02
CA HIS A 229 -11.41 -22.75 9.15
C HIS A 229 -11.72 -21.98 7.86
N SER A 230 -11.08 -22.32 6.72
CA SER A 230 -11.29 -21.65 5.42
C SER A 230 -11.04 -20.14 5.43
N LEU A 231 -10.28 -19.63 6.41
CA LEU A 231 -9.84 -18.24 6.47
C LEU A 231 -8.63 -18.00 5.55
N ILE A 232 -7.84 -19.06 5.33
CA ILE A 232 -6.75 -19.10 4.35
C ILE A 232 -7.04 -20.24 3.38
N THR A 233 -7.70 -19.92 2.27
CA THR A 233 -7.93 -20.87 1.18
C THR A 233 -6.95 -20.62 0.04
N GLU A 234 -6.46 -21.69 -0.58
CA GLU A 234 -5.45 -21.65 -1.65
C GLU A 234 -5.93 -20.81 -2.83
N ALA A 235 -7.22 -20.90 -3.17
CA ALA A 235 -7.86 -20.12 -4.23
C ALA A 235 -7.89 -18.61 -3.94
N ASN A 236 -7.91 -18.20 -2.67
CA ASN A 236 -7.96 -16.80 -2.26
C ASN A 236 -6.58 -16.24 -1.85
N ILE A 237 -5.51 -17.05 -1.87
CA ILE A 237 -4.16 -16.52 -1.66
C ILE A 237 -3.76 -15.68 -2.89
N LYS A 238 -3.34 -14.45 -2.65
CA LYS A 238 -2.83 -13.57 -3.70
C LYS A 238 -1.48 -14.11 -4.20
N PRO A 239 -1.33 -14.46 -5.50
CA PRO A 239 -0.08 -14.98 -6.02
C PRO A 239 1.10 -14.03 -5.77
N PHE A 240 2.26 -14.59 -5.43
CA PHE A 240 3.53 -13.88 -5.17
C PHE A 240 3.52 -12.87 -4.00
N ARG A 241 2.44 -12.81 -3.21
CA ARG A 241 2.32 -11.90 -2.04
C ARG A 241 2.45 -12.60 -0.69
N SER A 242 2.51 -13.92 -0.67
CA SER A 242 2.88 -14.68 0.52
C SER A 242 4.39 -14.80 0.65
N ARG A 243 4.90 -14.66 1.86
CA ARG A 243 6.32 -14.72 2.19
C ARG A 243 6.53 -15.42 3.53
N ASN A 244 7.34 -16.46 3.50
CA ASN A 244 7.84 -17.11 4.71
C ASN A 244 9.32 -16.81 4.86
N THR A 245 9.65 -16.01 5.88
CA THR A 245 11.03 -15.80 6.34
C THR A 245 11.27 -16.44 7.69
N LEU A 246 10.26 -17.03 8.32
CA LEU A 246 10.32 -17.48 9.71
C LEU A 246 10.84 -18.91 9.84
N VAL A 247 10.40 -19.81 8.98
CA VAL A 247 10.60 -21.26 9.13
C VAL A 247 10.95 -21.92 7.82
N ASP A 248 11.96 -22.80 7.84
CA ASP A 248 12.17 -23.74 6.74
C ASP A 248 11.13 -24.87 6.83
N ILE A 249 10.28 -24.98 5.80
CA ILE A 249 9.13 -25.89 5.80
C ILE A 249 9.58 -27.36 5.78
N GLU A 250 10.66 -27.69 5.07
CA GLU A 250 11.14 -29.07 4.99
C GLU A 250 11.75 -29.53 6.32
N GLU A 251 12.50 -28.64 6.98
CA GLU A 251 13.04 -28.93 8.31
C GLU A 251 11.94 -29.03 9.38
N ALA A 252 10.92 -28.17 9.30
CA ALA A 252 9.75 -28.27 10.15
C ALA A 252 9.01 -29.60 9.94
N LYS A 253 8.79 -30.02 8.69
CA LYS A 253 8.15 -31.28 8.35
C LYS A 253 8.88 -32.48 8.95
N LYS A 254 10.20 -32.56 8.77
CA LYS A 254 11.04 -33.61 9.39
C LYS A 254 10.89 -33.65 10.92
N LEU A 255 10.83 -32.49 11.56
CA LEU A 255 10.60 -32.41 13.00
C LEU A 255 9.20 -32.91 13.38
N PHE A 256 8.14 -32.50 12.69
CA PHE A 256 6.79 -32.99 12.95
C PHE A 256 6.70 -34.51 12.80
N ASP A 257 7.30 -35.09 11.76
CA ASP A 257 7.34 -36.56 11.58
C ASP A 257 8.07 -37.26 12.72
N LYS A 258 9.22 -36.71 13.16
CA LYS A 258 9.99 -37.24 14.29
C LYS A 258 9.21 -37.21 15.61
N TYR A 259 8.41 -36.16 15.86
CA TYR A 259 7.67 -35.99 17.11
C TYR A 259 6.22 -36.51 17.05
N LYS A 260 5.73 -36.96 15.88
CA LYS A 260 4.35 -37.40 15.62
C LYS A 260 3.78 -38.34 16.69
N LYS A 261 4.51 -39.39 17.07
CA LYS A 261 4.05 -40.35 18.09
C LYS A 261 3.89 -39.73 19.48
N ARG A 262 4.74 -38.76 19.83
CA ARG A 262 4.68 -38.07 21.13
C ARG A 262 3.54 -37.07 21.17
N LEU A 263 3.35 -36.32 20.09
CA LEU A 263 2.23 -35.38 19.94
C LEU A 263 0.89 -36.12 20.06
N LYS A 264 0.74 -37.26 19.37
CA LYS A 264 -0.48 -38.08 19.43
C LYS A 264 -0.80 -38.70 20.80
N LYS A 265 0.19 -38.81 21.68
CA LYS A 265 0.04 -39.36 23.04
C LYS A 265 -0.19 -38.27 24.10
N SER A 266 -0.21 -37.00 23.69
CA SER A 266 -0.40 -35.90 24.62
C SER A 266 -1.90 -35.71 24.86
N ASP A 267 -2.33 -35.88 26.11
CA ASP A 267 -3.73 -35.65 26.50
C ASP A 267 -4.05 -34.15 26.68
N GLU A 268 -3.00 -33.34 26.85
CA GLU A 268 -3.06 -31.88 27.00
C GLU A 268 -2.23 -31.16 25.92
N TYR A 269 -2.36 -29.83 25.86
CA TYR A 269 -1.61 -28.97 24.95
C TYR A 269 -0.08 -29.16 25.12
N PRO A 270 0.66 -29.68 24.12
CA PRO A 270 2.04 -30.15 24.32
C PRO A 270 3.09 -29.03 24.20
N ALA A 271 2.93 -27.96 24.98
CA ALA A 271 3.76 -26.75 24.93
C ALA A 271 5.27 -27.06 25.01
N GLU A 272 5.68 -27.97 25.90
CA GLU A 272 7.10 -28.29 26.05
C GLU A 272 7.68 -29.12 24.88
N ILE A 273 6.83 -29.86 24.18
CA ILE A 273 7.25 -30.54 22.94
C ILE A 273 7.47 -29.49 21.86
N TYR A 274 6.56 -28.53 21.71
CA TYR A 274 6.70 -27.45 20.73
C TYR A 274 7.94 -26.58 20.99
N ARG A 275 8.23 -26.22 22.25
CA ARG A 275 9.48 -25.50 22.60
C ARG A 275 10.73 -26.32 22.28
N LYS A 276 10.71 -27.64 22.50
CA LYS A 276 11.82 -28.54 22.13
C LYS A 276 11.99 -28.66 20.62
N MET A 277 10.90 -28.66 19.86
CA MET A 277 10.93 -28.65 18.39
C MET A 277 11.48 -27.31 17.88
N ASP A 278 11.01 -26.19 18.44
CA ASP A 278 11.42 -24.84 18.05
C ASP A 278 12.92 -24.59 18.23
N LYS A 279 13.51 -25.06 19.34
CA LYS A 279 14.97 -24.99 19.58
C LYS A 279 15.80 -25.82 18.61
N LYS A 280 15.19 -26.82 17.95
CA LYS A 280 15.85 -27.68 16.95
C LYS A 280 15.65 -27.18 15.53
N LEU A 281 14.78 -26.19 15.30
CA LEU A 281 14.64 -25.58 13.99
C LEU A 281 15.89 -24.77 13.66
N PRO A 282 16.50 -24.96 12.47
CA PRO A 282 17.57 -24.08 12.03
C PRO A 282 17.02 -22.68 11.75
N VAL A 283 17.92 -21.69 11.76
CA VAL A 283 17.59 -20.34 11.30
C VAL A 283 17.28 -20.37 9.80
N MET A 284 16.15 -19.79 9.40
CA MET A 284 15.75 -19.71 8.00
C MET A 284 16.79 -18.97 7.16
N LYS A 285 17.30 -19.63 6.12
CA LYS A 285 18.20 -19.03 5.14
C LYS A 285 17.39 -18.17 4.17
N LEU A 286 17.76 -16.90 4.04
CA LEU A 286 16.99 -15.94 3.23
C LEU A 286 17.31 -15.98 1.73
N GLU A 287 18.40 -16.62 1.32
CA GLU A 287 18.89 -16.65 -0.07
C GLU A 287 17.83 -17.13 -1.07
N ASN A 288 16.95 -18.03 -0.65
CA ASN A 288 15.89 -18.62 -1.48
C ASN A 288 14.53 -17.92 -1.35
N VAL A 289 14.41 -16.92 -0.47
CA VAL A 289 13.14 -16.22 -0.25
C VAL A 289 12.98 -15.15 -1.34
N LYS A 290 12.07 -15.40 -2.29
CA LYS A 290 11.68 -14.39 -3.30
C LYS A 290 10.95 -13.22 -2.63
N ASN A 291 11.08 -12.02 -3.19
CA ASN A 291 10.37 -10.81 -2.75
C ASN A 291 10.68 -10.35 -1.30
N ILE A 292 11.95 -10.43 -0.89
CA ILE A 292 12.40 -9.78 0.35
C ILE A 292 12.20 -8.27 0.21
N ASN A 293 11.67 -7.65 1.27
CA ASN A 293 11.48 -6.22 1.30
C ASN A 293 12.85 -5.58 1.63
N PRO A 294 13.43 -4.77 0.73
CA PRO A 294 14.77 -4.21 0.92
C PRO A 294 14.86 -3.28 2.14
N PHE A 295 13.71 -2.76 2.61
CA PHE A 295 13.66 -1.89 3.77
C PHE A 295 13.54 -2.64 5.09
N SER A 296 13.18 -3.93 5.08
CA SER A 296 13.06 -4.76 6.29
C SER A 296 14.42 -5.00 6.94
N ALA A 297 14.45 -5.12 8.26
CA ALA A 297 15.67 -5.46 8.97
C ALA A 297 16.14 -6.88 8.58
N SER A 298 17.46 -7.09 8.53
CA SER A 298 18.07 -8.35 8.10
C SER A 298 17.75 -9.54 9.02
N ASP A 299 17.36 -9.28 10.27
CA ASP A 299 16.96 -10.25 11.29
C ASP A 299 15.43 -10.32 11.49
N TYR A 300 14.65 -9.52 10.77
CA TYR A 300 13.19 -9.59 10.84
C TYR A 300 12.70 -10.86 10.17
N ARG A 301 11.90 -11.65 10.89
CA ARG A 301 11.40 -12.96 10.46
C ARG A 301 9.90 -13.04 10.73
N SER A 302 9.12 -13.44 9.74
CA SER A 302 7.67 -13.65 9.86
C SER A 302 7.14 -14.51 8.72
N ILE A 303 5.94 -15.07 8.92
CA ILE A 303 5.09 -15.59 7.85
C ILE A 303 4.07 -14.48 7.56
N GLN A 304 4.05 -14.00 6.33
CA GLN A 304 3.08 -13.01 5.85
C GLN A 304 2.32 -13.61 4.69
N ILE A 305 1.00 -13.56 4.74
CA ILE A 305 0.12 -14.07 3.69
C ILE A 305 -0.85 -12.96 3.33
N THR A 306 -1.03 -12.73 2.04
CA THR A 306 -2.10 -11.88 1.53
C THR A 306 -3.20 -12.77 0.99
N VAL A 307 -4.37 -12.70 1.60
CA VAL A 307 -5.57 -13.44 1.21
C VAL A 307 -6.67 -12.48 0.76
N ARG A 308 -7.64 -12.99 0.02
CA ARG A 308 -8.83 -12.25 -0.41
C ARG A 308 -10.06 -12.71 0.34
N LYS A 309 -10.95 -11.76 0.65
CA LYS A 309 -12.33 -12.05 1.06
C LYS A 309 -13.30 -11.35 0.12
N MET A 310 -14.38 -12.02 -0.25
CA MET A 310 -15.50 -11.38 -0.93
C MET A 310 -16.22 -10.48 0.07
N ILE A 311 -16.37 -9.21 -0.28
CA ILE A 311 -17.05 -8.20 0.52
C ILE A 311 -18.37 -7.89 -0.16
N GLU A 312 -19.42 -7.80 0.63
CA GLU A 312 -20.74 -7.32 0.22
C GLU A 312 -20.96 -5.90 0.76
N LEU A 313 -21.22 -4.92 -0.10
CA LEU A 313 -21.67 -3.60 0.34
C LEU A 313 -23.18 -3.63 0.49
N SER A 314 -23.66 -3.54 1.73
CA SER A 314 -25.08 -3.56 2.07
C SER A 314 -25.80 -2.21 1.86
N ASP A 315 -25.05 -1.15 1.56
CA ASP A 315 -25.55 0.23 1.67
C ASP A 315 -25.86 0.89 0.30
N SER A 316 -25.82 0.13 -0.79
CA SER A 316 -26.25 0.61 -2.11
C SER A 316 -27.78 0.68 -2.18
N ILE A 317 -28.31 1.87 -1.86
CA ILE A 317 -29.64 2.47 -2.14
C ILE A 317 -30.80 1.45 -2.35
N PRO A 318 -31.88 1.49 -1.53
CA PRO A 318 -33.12 0.86 -1.91
C PRO A 318 -33.70 1.60 -3.13
N THR A 319 -33.49 1.07 -4.34
CA THR A 319 -34.21 1.53 -5.52
C THR A 319 -35.69 1.19 -5.34
N GLY A 320 -36.43 2.16 -4.83
CA GLY A 320 -37.88 2.18 -4.91
C GLY A 320 -38.32 2.37 -6.36
N MET A 321 -39.36 1.61 -6.72
CA MET A 321 -40.27 1.81 -7.84
C MET A 321 -39.75 1.48 -9.25
N HIS A 322 -39.80 0.19 -9.61
CA HIS A 322 -40.82 -0.32 -10.53
C HIS A 322 -40.83 -1.85 -10.52
N GLY A 323 -42.02 -2.44 -10.63
CA GLY A 323 -42.27 -3.86 -10.43
C GLY A 323 -41.45 -4.76 -11.37
N ALA A 324 -40.37 -5.28 -10.84
CA ALA A 324 -39.81 -6.60 -11.16
C ALA A 324 -38.87 -6.93 -9.99
N SER A 325 -39.14 -8.02 -9.28
CA SER A 325 -38.26 -8.52 -8.21
C SER A 325 -36.94 -8.99 -8.81
N LEU A 326 -36.01 -8.07 -9.02
CA LEU A 326 -34.58 -8.34 -9.06
C LEU A 326 -34.06 -7.90 -7.71
N ALA A 327 -33.57 -8.85 -6.91
CA ALA A 327 -32.93 -8.55 -5.64
C ALA A 327 -31.91 -7.41 -5.85
N PRO A 328 -31.78 -6.46 -4.89
CA PRO A 328 -30.79 -5.40 -5.02
C PRO A 328 -29.45 -6.05 -5.30
N VAL A 329 -28.83 -5.69 -6.43
CA VAL A 329 -27.49 -6.16 -6.78
C VAL A 329 -26.59 -5.62 -5.68
N GLN A 330 -26.25 -6.47 -4.71
CA GLN A 330 -25.24 -6.14 -3.73
C GLN A 330 -23.94 -5.95 -4.51
N ASP A 331 -23.34 -4.76 -4.38
CA ASP A 331 -22.03 -4.54 -4.94
C ASP A 331 -21.04 -5.45 -4.20
N THR A 332 -20.61 -6.52 -4.87
CA THR A 332 -19.67 -7.50 -4.33
C THR A 332 -18.31 -7.38 -5.00
N PHE A 333 -17.24 -7.48 -4.22
CA PHE A 333 -15.88 -7.48 -4.75
C PHE A 333 -14.90 -8.19 -3.82
N TYR A 334 -13.77 -8.63 -4.36
CA TYR A 334 -12.68 -9.14 -3.54
C TYR A 334 -11.85 -8.00 -2.93
N PHE A 335 -11.63 -8.08 -1.62
CA PHE A 335 -10.71 -7.23 -0.88
C PHE A 335 -9.52 -8.04 -0.35
N ASP A 336 -8.32 -7.53 -0.60
CA ASP A 336 -7.06 -8.14 -0.17
C ASP A 336 -6.72 -7.68 1.25
N TYR A 337 -6.36 -8.60 2.15
CA TYR A 337 -5.90 -8.29 3.51
C TYR A 337 -4.69 -9.15 3.92
N GLU A 338 -3.88 -8.66 4.86
CA GLU A 338 -2.64 -9.32 5.28
C GLU A 338 -2.78 -10.04 6.64
N ILE A 339 -2.44 -11.32 6.68
CA ILE A 339 -2.24 -12.07 7.92
C ILE A 339 -0.74 -12.17 8.18
N GLN A 340 -0.34 -11.89 9.42
CA GLN A 340 1.05 -11.96 9.85
C GLN A 340 1.21 -12.83 11.08
N LEU A 341 1.99 -13.90 10.95
CA LEU A 341 2.37 -14.80 12.03
C LEU A 341 3.85 -14.55 12.39
N ILE A 342 4.11 -14.34 13.67
CA ILE A 342 5.45 -14.04 14.20
C ILE A 342 5.63 -14.75 15.54
N ASP A 343 6.82 -15.26 15.83
CA ASP A 343 7.11 -15.81 17.15
C ASP A 343 7.44 -14.70 18.16
N LYS A 344 7.32 -15.03 19.45
CA LYS A 344 7.52 -14.11 20.57
C LYS A 344 8.93 -13.53 20.59
N GLU A 345 9.96 -14.33 20.27
CA GLU A 345 11.35 -13.87 20.29
C GLU A 345 11.57 -12.80 19.23
N THR A 346 11.15 -13.05 17.98
CA THR A 346 11.26 -12.06 16.90
C THR A 346 10.42 -10.83 17.19
N TRP A 347 9.20 -10.99 17.72
CA TRP A 347 8.35 -9.87 18.10
C TRP A 347 9.03 -8.95 19.13
N LEU A 348 9.61 -9.51 20.19
CA LEU A 348 10.29 -8.75 21.23
C LEU A 348 11.52 -8.00 20.69
N LYS A 349 12.31 -8.64 19.81
CA LYS A 349 13.45 -8.00 19.12
C LYS A 349 13.00 -6.78 18.30
N THR A 350 11.90 -6.87 17.56
CA THR A 350 11.44 -5.76 16.70
C THR A 350 10.95 -4.52 17.45
N ARG A 351 10.75 -4.60 18.76
CA ARG A 351 10.37 -3.46 19.61
C ARG A 351 11.57 -2.63 20.08
N ARG A 352 12.81 -3.11 19.95
CA ARG A 352 14.01 -2.43 20.45
C ARG A 352 15.15 -2.49 19.42
N GLY A 353 15.81 -1.36 19.15
CA GLY A 353 17.05 -1.31 18.36
C GLY A 353 16.93 -0.90 16.88
N PRO A 354 17.99 -1.09 16.07
CA PRO A 354 18.11 -0.63 14.68
C PRO A 354 17.17 -1.35 13.69
N THR A 355 16.53 -2.41 14.16
CA THR A 355 15.58 -3.26 13.44
C THR A 355 14.14 -2.79 13.65
N SER A 356 13.96 -1.70 14.38
CA SER A 356 12.68 -1.11 14.71
C SER A 356 11.89 -0.63 13.49
N HIS A 357 10.57 -0.61 13.64
CA HIS A 357 9.63 -0.03 12.68
C HIS A 357 9.96 1.43 12.32
N ALA A 358 10.58 2.18 13.23
CA ALA A 358 11.00 3.55 12.98
C ALA A 358 12.13 3.62 11.94
N ALA A 359 13.18 2.80 12.06
CA ALA A 359 14.27 2.74 11.08
C ALA A 359 13.76 2.27 9.70
N TYR A 360 12.84 1.30 9.69
CA TYR A 360 12.14 0.87 8.48
C TYR A 360 11.43 2.04 7.77
N LYS A 361 10.64 2.83 8.52
CA LYS A 361 9.90 3.98 7.97
C LYS A 361 10.84 5.06 7.43
N ARG A 362 11.97 5.33 8.11
CA ARG A 362 12.97 6.31 7.65
C ARG A 362 13.53 5.96 6.27
N ARG A 363 13.89 4.70 6.02
CA ARG A 363 14.38 4.27 4.70
C ARG A 363 13.35 4.47 3.58
N GLN A 364 12.06 4.24 3.88
CA GLN A 364 10.98 4.52 2.93
C GLN A 364 10.85 6.02 2.64
N VAL A 365 10.97 6.86 3.67
CA VAL A 365 10.93 8.33 3.53
C VAL A 365 12.07 8.81 2.66
N GLU A 366 13.29 8.29 2.83
CA GLU A 366 14.45 8.66 2.02
C GLU A 366 14.24 8.35 0.53
N VAL A 367 13.73 7.16 0.19
CA VAL A 367 13.43 6.80 -1.20
C VAL A 367 12.31 7.66 -1.77
N ALA A 368 11.23 7.89 -1.02
CA ALA A 368 10.17 8.79 -1.46
C ALA A 368 10.68 10.22 -1.68
N ARG A 369 11.50 10.74 -0.76
CA ARG A 369 12.11 12.07 -0.85
C ARG A 369 12.90 12.22 -2.15
N ARG A 370 13.79 11.26 -2.45
CA ARG A 370 14.61 11.31 -3.67
C ARG A 370 13.77 11.32 -4.94
N ARG A 371 12.71 10.50 -4.99
CA ARG A 371 11.82 10.41 -6.16
C ARG A 371 10.95 11.67 -6.35
N VAL A 372 10.40 12.19 -5.26
CA VAL A 372 9.51 13.36 -5.28
C VAL A 372 10.29 14.63 -5.60
N LEU A 373 11.34 14.91 -4.82
CA LEU A 373 12.12 16.15 -4.94
C LEU A 373 12.98 16.16 -6.21
N GLY A 374 13.47 14.99 -6.63
CA GLY A 374 14.36 14.89 -7.79
C GLY A 374 15.72 15.58 -7.56
N PRO A 375 16.64 15.50 -8.54
CA PRO A 375 18.02 15.97 -8.36
C PRO A 375 18.12 17.47 -8.11
N VAL A 376 17.35 18.29 -8.81
CA VAL A 376 17.39 19.76 -8.72
C VAL A 376 17.11 20.23 -7.29
N LEU A 377 16.01 19.75 -6.69
CA LEU A 377 15.65 20.17 -5.33
C LEU A 377 16.54 19.53 -4.26
N LEU A 378 17.03 18.30 -4.47
CA LEU A 378 17.98 17.70 -3.53
C LEU A 378 19.29 18.50 -3.47
N GLU A 379 19.80 18.96 -4.61
CA GLU A 379 20.96 19.83 -4.70
C GLU A 379 20.69 21.19 -4.05
N HIS A 380 19.56 21.83 -4.41
CA HIS A 380 19.13 23.09 -3.83
C HIS A 380 19.04 23.04 -2.30
N LEU A 381 18.48 21.95 -1.76
CA LEU A 381 18.30 21.73 -0.32
C LEU A 381 19.54 21.14 0.37
N LYS A 382 20.61 20.85 -0.37
CA LYS A 382 21.84 20.21 0.12
C LYS A 382 21.59 18.89 0.85
N ILE A 383 20.69 18.06 0.30
CA ILE A 383 20.32 16.75 0.84
C ILE A 383 21.05 15.66 0.03
N GLY A 384 21.89 14.86 0.72
CA GLY A 384 22.54 13.66 0.15
C GLY A 384 21.66 12.42 0.08
#